data_AF-A0A935CYR3-F1
#
_entry.id   AF-A0A935CYR3-F1
#
_cell.length_a   1.000
_cell.length_b   1.000
_cell.length_c   1.000
_cell.angle_alpha   90.00
_cell.angle_beta   90.00
_cell.angle_gamma   90.00
#
_symmetry.space_group_name_H-M   'P 1'
#
loop_
_entity.id
_entity.type
_entity.pdbx_description
1 polymer ?
#
loop_
_entity_poly.entity_id
_entity_poly.type
_entity_poly.pdbx_seq_one_letter_code
_entity_poly.pdbx_strand_id
1 'polypeptide(L)' 'MRSILYIIAVIMIIGWAIGFIGYQAGAIIHLLLVIAAISILLSVIRGNKP' A
#
# COMPACT_ATOMS: atom_id res chain seq x y z
N MET A 1 -12.81 -4.02 -17.58
CA MET A 1 -12.82 -3.35 -16.26
C MET A 1 -11.92 -4.01 -15.19
N ARG A 2 -11.20 -5.09 -15.49
CA ARG A 2 -10.26 -5.76 -14.55
C ARG A 2 -8.86 -5.12 -14.49
N SER A 3 -8.52 -4.29 -15.49
CA SER A 3 -7.18 -3.72 -15.67
C SER A 3 -6.84 -2.60 -14.68
N ILE A 4 -7.78 -1.69 -14.38
CA ILE A 4 -7.53 -0.57 -13.45
C ILE A 4 -7.27 -1.07 -12.02
N LEU A 5 -8.06 -2.03 -11.53
CA LEU A 5 -7.86 -2.59 -10.20
C LEU A 5 -6.50 -3.30 -10.06
N TYR A 6 -6.07 -3.98 -11.13
CA TYR A 6 -4.77 -4.61 -11.19
C TYR A 6 -3.63 -3.58 -11.16
N ILE A 7 -3.75 -2.50 -11.94
CA ILE A 7 -2.78 -1.39 -11.94
C ILE A 7 -2.66 -0.77 -10.54
N ILE A 8 -3.80 -0.53 -9.86
CA ILE A 8 -3.81 -0.04 -8.49
C ILE A 8 -3.11 -1.02 -7.56
N ALA A 9 -3.42 -2.32 -7.63
CA ALA A 9 -2.80 -3.35 -6.79
C ALA A 9 -1.28 -3.44 -7.02
N VAL A 10 -0.81 -3.27 -8.26
CA VAL A 10 0.63 -3.28 -8.59
C VAL A 10 1.31 -2.03 -8.03
N ILE A 11 0.75 -0.83 -8.23
CA ILE A 11 1.28 0.41 -7.68
C ILE A 11 1.35 0.35 -6.14
N MET A 12 0.34 -0.25 -5.52
CA MET A 12 0.25 -0.49 -4.09
C MET A 12 1.45 -1.29 -3.54
N ILE A 13 1.75 -2.42 -4.19
CA ILE A 13 2.82 -3.33 -3.79
C ILE A 13 4.18 -2.66 -3.99
N ILE A 14 4.37 -1.95 -5.11
CA ILE A 14 5.61 -1.25 -5.43
C ILE A 14 5.85 -0.10 -4.44
N GLY A 15 4.85 0.71 -4.14
CA GLY A 15 4.95 1.80 -3.16
C GLY A 15 5.29 1.30 -1.75
N TRP A 16 4.73 0.16 -1.34
CA TRP A 16 5.08 -0.49 -0.07
C TRP A 16 6.53 -0.99 -0.05
N ALA A 17 6.97 -1.67 -1.11
CA ALA A 17 8.34 -2.18 -1.20
C ALA A 17 9.39 -1.05 -1.18
N ILE A 18 9.12 0.06 -1.88
CA ILE A 18 9.99 1.25 -1.87
C ILE A 18 10.04 1.88 -0.47
N GLY A 19 8.90 2.00 0.21
CA GLY A 19 8.83 2.53 1.58
C GLY A 19 9.55 1.65 2.60
N PHE A 20 9.40 0.33 2.50
CA PHE A 20 10.02 -0.64 3.40
C PHE A 20 11.56 -0.70 3.25
N ILE A 21 12.07 -0.64 2.01
CA ILE A 21 13.50 -0.82 1.72
C ILE A 21 14.25 0.52 1.75
N GLY A 22 13.63 1.61 1.31
CA GLY A 22 14.29 2.91 1.15
C GLY A 22 14.46 3.71 2.45
N TYR A 23 13.66 3.44 3.48
CA TYR A 23 13.62 4.26 4.70
C TYR A 23 14.05 3.46 5.94
N GLN A 24 15.37 3.30 6.11
CA GLN A 24 16.05 3.11 7.41
C GLN A 24 16.03 4.39 8.27
N ALA A 25 15.06 5.28 8.06
CA ALA A 25 15.05 6.63 8.63
C ALA A 25 13.89 6.80 9.62
N GLY A 26 14.14 6.46 10.88
CA GLY A 26 13.41 6.97 12.04
C GLY A 26 11.98 6.43 12.25
N ALA A 27 11.64 6.19 13.52
CA ALA A 27 10.35 5.63 13.96
C ALA A 27 9.09 6.35 13.41
N ILE A 28 9.20 7.63 13.05
CA ILE A 28 8.09 8.45 12.53
C ILE A 28 7.72 8.08 11.09
N ILE A 29 8.69 7.88 10.19
CA ILE A 29 8.40 7.51 8.79
C ILE A 29 7.84 6.07 8.76
N HIS A 30 8.34 5.22 9.65
CA HIS A 30 7.83 3.86 9.81
C HIS A 30 6.36 3.84 10.25
N LEU A 31 5.96 4.70 11.19
CA LEU A 31 4.56 4.80 11.63
C LEU A 31 3.62 5.26 10.52
N LEU A 32 4.04 6.26 9.73
CA LEU A 32 3.27 6.74 8.57
C LEU A 32 3.14 5.66 7.48
N LEU A 33 4.20 4.89 7.22
CA LEU A 33 4.19 3.76 6.28
C LEU A 33 3.28 2.62 6.76
N VAL A 34 3.27 2.31 8.05
CA VAL A 34 2.37 1.29 8.63
C VAL A 34 0.91 1.69 8.44
N ILE A 35 0.54 2.95 8.71
CA ILE A 35 -0.83 3.45 8.50
C ILE A 35 -1.20 3.37 7.02
N ALA A 36 -0.28 3.74 6.12
CA ALA A 36 -0.47 3.61 4.68
C ALA A 36 -0.71 2.14 4.30
N ALA A 37 0.11 1.20 4.78
CA ALA A 37 -0.05 -0.24 4.52
C ALA A 37 -1.40 -0.79 5.04
N ILE A 38 -1.88 -0.34 6.21
CA ILE A 38 -3.17 -0.75 6.77
C ILE A 38 -4.34 -0.21 5.91
N SER A 39 -4.30 1.07 5.51
CA SER A 39 -5.28 1.68 4.61
C SER A 39 -5.41 0.90 3.29
N ILE A 40 -4.26 0.52 2.75
CA ILE A 40 -4.09 -0.30 1.55
C ILE A 40 -4.71 -1.68 1.73
N LEU A 41 -4.37 -2.37 2.82
CA LEU A 41 -4.88 -3.71 3.12
C LEU A 41 -6.39 -3.69 3.31
N LEU A 42 -6.91 -2.68 4.03
CA LEU A 42 -8.34 -2.44 4.17
C LEU A 42 -9.00 -2.19 2.82
N SER A 43 -8.42 -1.39 1.93
CA SER A 43 -8.94 -1.12 0.58
C SER A 43 -9.01 -2.40 -0.27
N VAL A 44 -7.99 -3.25 -0.22
CA VAL A 44 -7.94 -4.54 -0.93
C VAL A 44 -8.95 -5.54 -0.35
N ILE A 45 -9.04 -5.67 0.98
CA ILE A 45 -9.98 -6.57 1.65
C ILE A 45 -11.43 -6.12 1.46
N ARG A 46 -11.68 -4.80 1.52
CA ARG A 46 -12.98 -4.21 1.23
C ARG A 46 -13.36 -4.37 -0.24
N GLY A 47 -12.38 -4.75 -1.07
CA GLY A 47 -12.52 -5.54 -2.29
C GLY A 47 -13.84 -5.29 -2.93
N ASN A 48 -13.99 -4.06 -3.45
CA ASN A 48 -15.21 -3.43 -3.91
C ASN A 48 -16.20 -4.49 -4.42
N LYS A 49 -17.05 -4.98 -3.49
CA LYS A 49 -18.20 -5.77 -3.88
C LYS A 49 -19.07 -4.79 -4.64
N PRO A 50 -19.47 -5.11 -5.88
CA PRO A 50 -20.11 -4.17 -6.79
C PRO A 50 -21.30 -3.45 -6.15
#